data_AF-A0A358MAV8-F1
#
_entry.id   AF-A0A358MAV8-F1
#
_cell.length_a   1.000
_cell.length_b   1.000
_cell.length_c   1.000
_cell.angle_alpha   90.00
_cell.angle_beta   90.00
_cell.angle_gamma   90.00
#
_symmetry.space_group_name_H-M   'P 1'
#
loop_
_entity.id
_entity.type
_entity.pdbx_description
1 polymer ?
#
loop_
_entity_poly.entity_id
_entity_poly.type
_entity_poly.pdbx_seq_one_letter_code
_entity_poly.pdbx_strand_id
1 'polypeptide(L)' 'IVWDFIKFAKDNGITVGPGRGSGAGSLVAYCLKITNIDSLKYNLAFERFLNPERISMPDFD' A
#
# COMPACT_ATOMS: atom_id res chain seq x y z
N ILE A 1 1.46 -6.72 10.34
CA ILE A 1 1.29 -5.45 11.09
C ILE A 1 0.37 -4.48 10.34
N VAL A 2 0.84 -3.74 9.33
CA VAL A 2 -0.02 -2.74 8.61
C VAL A 2 -1.30 -3.37 8.06
N TRP A 3 -1.17 -4.53 7.42
CA TRP A 3 -2.32 -5.29 6.91
C TRP A 3 -3.33 -5.65 8.01
N ASP A 4 -2.87 -6.07 9.19
CA ASP A 4 -3.75 -6.48 10.30
C ASP A 4 -4.60 -5.30 10.77
N PHE A 5 -3.99 -4.11 10.92
CA PHE A 5 -4.70 -2.90 11.33
C PHE A 5 -5.72 -2.43 10.30
N ILE A 6 -5.35 -2.43 9.01
CA ILE A 6 -6.29 -2.04 7.94
C ILE A 6 -7.43 -3.04 7.83
N LYS A 7 -7.14 -4.34 7.95
CA LYS A 7 -8.16 -5.38 7.93
C LYS A 7 -9.12 -5.21 9.12
N PHE A 8 -8.59 -5.03 10.32
CA PHE A 8 -9.40 -4.76 11.52
C PHE A 8 -10.31 -3.55 11.33
N ALA A 9 -9.77 -2.43 10.82
CA ALA A 9 -10.55 -1.23 10.57
C ALA A 9 -11.70 -1.49 9.59
N LYS A 10 -11.42 -2.16 8.46
CA LYS A 10 -12.43 -2.52 7.46
C LYS A 10 -13.51 -3.45 8.03
N ASP A 11 -13.12 -4.47 8.78
CA ASP A 11 -14.04 -5.45 9.38
C ASP A 11 -14.96 -4.82 10.44
N ASN A 12 -14.52 -3.72 11.07
CA ASN A 12 -15.29 -2.96 12.07
C ASN A 12 -16.01 -1.73 11.49
N GLY A 13 -16.06 -1.58 10.16
CA GLY A 13 -16.74 -0.45 9.51
C GLY A 13 -16.04 0.91 9.68
N ILE A 14 -14.76 0.91 10.10
CA ILE A 14 -13.94 2.12 10.17
C ILE A 14 -13.43 2.42 8.75
N THR A 15 -13.68 3.65 8.29
CA THR A 15 -13.29 4.05 6.93
C THR A 15 -11.78 4.15 6.81
N VAL A 16 -11.23 3.47 5.80
CA VAL A 16 -9.80 3.54 5.43
C VAL A 16 -9.69 4.16 4.05
N GLY A 17 -8.76 5.12 3.90
CA GLY A 17 -8.51 5.77 2.62
C GLY A 17 -8.04 4.79 1.54
N PRO A 18 -8.00 5.22 0.26
CA PRO A 18 -7.58 4.36 -0.85
C PRO A 18 -6.07 4.05 -0.85
N GLY A 19 -5.29 4.67 0.03
CA GLY A 19 -3.82 4.60 0.10
C GLY A 19 -3.21 6.00 -0.06
N ARG A 20 -2.08 6.25 0.61
CA ARG A 20 -1.31 7.50 0.53
C ARG A 20 0.16 7.19 0.24
N GLY A 21 0.85 8.17 -0.36
CA GLY A 21 2.29 8.11 -0.56
C GLY A 21 2.69 7.09 -1.62
N SER A 22 3.95 6.64 -1.54
CA SER A 22 4.51 5.70 -2.52
C SER A 22 3.94 4.28 -2.37
N GLY A 23 3.35 3.92 -1.22
CA GLY A 23 2.75 2.60 -0.98
C GLY A 23 1.69 2.18 -2.00
N ALA A 24 1.03 3.13 -2.66
CA ALA A 24 0.09 2.87 -3.75
C ALA A 24 0.73 2.25 -5.01
N GLY A 25 2.06 2.37 -5.18
CA GLY A 25 2.79 1.71 -6.26
C GLY A 25 2.99 0.20 -6.04
N SER A 26 2.68 -0.32 -4.86
CA SER A 26 2.81 -1.74 -4.55
C SER A 26 1.58 -2.53 -4.96
N LEU A 27 1.75 -3.38 -5.98
CA LEU A 27 0.71 -4.35 -6.38
C LEU A 27 0.39 -5.33 -5.25
N VAL A 28 1.38 -5.70 -4.44
CA VAL A 28 1.18 -6.55 -3.26
C VAL A 28 0.25 -5.86 -2.25
N ALA A 29 0.43 -4.55 -2.03
CA ALA A 29 -0.44 -3.78 -1.14
C ALA A 29 -1.88 -3.72 -1.66
N TYR A 30 -2.07 -3.62 -2.98
CA TYR A 30 -3.40 -3.70 -3.60
C TYR A 30 -4.03 -5.09 -3.43
N CYS A 31 -3.31 -6.18 -3.74
CA CYS A 31 -3.80 -7.55 -3.60
C CYS A 31 -4.20 -7.92 -2.16
N LEU A 32 -3.46 -7.39 -1.18
CA LEU A 32 -3.75 -7.58 0.25
C LEU A 32 -4.86 -6.65 0.77
N LYS A 33 -5.44 -5.80 -0.08
CA LYS A 33 -6.42 -4.76 0.28
C LYS A 33 -5.88 -3.77 1.32
N ILE A 34 -4.57 -3.52 1.32
CA ILE A 34 -3.95 -2.44 2.11
C ILE A 34 -4.25 -1.10 1.40
N THR A 35 -4.07 -1.07 0.08
CA THR A 35 -4.50 0.04 -0.78
C THR A 35 -5.70 -0.40 -1.62
N ASN A 36 -6.46 0.57 -2.14
CA ASN A 36 -7.57 0.34 -3.07
C ASN A 36 -7.24 0.87 -4.48
N ILE A 37 -5.95 1.08 -4.78
CA ILE A 37 -5.46 1.61 -6.06
C ILE A 37 -4.72 0.49 -6.80
N ASP A 38 -5.16 0.19 -8.03
CA ASP A 38 -4.48 -0.73 -8.94
C ASP A 38 -3.26 -0.05 -9.57
N SER A 39 -2.06 -0.42 -9.14
CA SER A 39 -0.81 0.18 -9.61
C SER A 39 -0.55 -0.08 -11.10
N LEU A 40 -1.02 -1.20 -11.66
CA LEU A 40 -0.84 -1.52 -13.07
C LEU A 40 -1.74 -0.63 -13.95
N LYS A 41 -3.00 -0.44 -13.53
CA LYS A 41 -3.95 0.44 -14.23
C LYS A 41 -3.43 1.88 -14.36
N TYR A 42 -2.79 2.39 -13.31
CA TYR A 42 -2.31 3.77 -13.26
C TYR A 42 -0.79 3.90 -13.52
N ASN A 43 -0.13 2.83 -13.94
CA ASN A 43 1.31 2.79 -14.22
C ASN A 43 2.17 3.36 -13.07
N LEU A 44 1.81 3.01 -11.83
CA LEU A 44 2.54 3.41 -10.63
C LEU A 44 3.71 2.45 -10.39
N ALA A 45 4.93 2.99 -10.33
CA ALA A 45 6.14 2.20 -10.16
C ALA A 45 6.34 1.74 -8.70
N PHE A 46 6.64 0.46 -8.51
CA PHE A 46 6.94 -0.14 -7.20
C PHE A 46 8.26 0.39 -6.62
N GLU A 47 9.24 0.67 -7.48
CA GLU A 47 10.60 1.09 -7.11
C GLU A 47 10.61 2.47 -6.44
N ARG A 48 9.54 3.28 -6.64
CA ARG A 48 9.33 4.52 -5.89
C ARG A 48 8.96 4.29 -4.43
N PHE A 49 8.40 3.12 -4.11
CA PHE A 49 8.07 2.69 -2.76
C PHE A 49 9.26 1.99 -2.10
N LEU A 50 9.82 0.98 -2.77
CA LEU A 50 10.96 0.23 -2.26
C LEU A 50 11.99 0.06 -3.39
N ASN A 51 13.08 0.80 -3.28
CA ASN A 51 14.15 0.76 -4.28
C ASN A 51 15.12 -0.40 -3.96
N PRO A 52 15.32 -1.37 -4.88
CA PRO A 52 16.23 -2.49 -4.64
C PRO A 52 17.70 -2.09 -4.49
N GLU A 53 18.11 -0.96 -5.06
CA GLU A 53 19.48 -0.44 -4.99
C GLU A 53 19.75 0.36 -3.70
N ARG A 54 18.69 0.70 -2.95
CA ARG A 54 18.77 1.46 -1.70
C ARG A 54 18.13 0.68 -0.57
N ILE A 55 18.97 0.07 0.27
CA ILE A 55 18.51 -0.61 1.49
C ILE A 55 18.10 0.45 2.52
N SER A 56 16.84 0.84 2.47
CA SER A 56 16.18 1.68 3.46
C SER A 56 14.82 1.11 3.78
N MET A 57 14.42 1.15 5.06
CA MET A 57 13.07 0.79 5.46
C MET A 57 12.07 1.68 4.72
N PRO A 58 11.08 1.11 4.01
CA PRO A 58 10.06 1.90 3.35
C PRO A 58 9.12 2.49 4.40
N ASP A 59 8.65 3.70 4.15
CA ASP A 59 7.61 4.33 4.96
C ASP A 59 6.24 4.03 4.36
N PHE A 60 5.31 3.57 5.18
CA PHE A 60 3.97 3.15 4.76
C PHE A 60 2.94 3.82 5.67
N ASP A 61 2.32 4.88 5.14
CA ASP A 61 1.27 5.67 5.80
C ASP A 61 -0.11 4.97 5.80
#